data_AF-K1JIW3-F1
#
_entry.id   AF-K1JIW3-F1
#
_cell.length_a   1.000
_cell.length_b   1.000
_cell.length_c   1.000
_cell.angle_alpha   90.00
_cell.angle_beta   90.00
_cell.angle_gamma   90.00
#
_symmetry.space_group_name_H-M   'P 1'
#
loop_
_entity.id
_entity.type
_entity.pdbx_description
1 polymer ?
#
loop_
_entity_poly.entity_id
_entity_poly.type
_entity_poly.pdbx_seq_one_letter_code
_entity_poly.pdbx_strand_id
1 'polypeptide(L)'
;MAARKEFPVKVRRVAVTNKKTGVKYIEERRYQYDPAKGYNVLLSSRRTGEKILEGETVTTRCRPKKKPAEAAQTAELSAKRTRVGALDLIRHAGAVAGLESSVRRAYPNGGTSEKLLS
;
A
#
# COMPACT_ATOMS: atom_id res chain seq x y z
N MET A 1 -21.02 31.42 41.45
CA MET A 1 -20.42 30.53 40.43
C MET A 1 -19.01 31.02 40.15
N ALA A 2 -17.98 30.20 40.41
CA ALA A 2 -16.59 30.62 40.19
C ALA A 2 -16.30 30.69 38.68
N ALA A 3 -15.77 31.83 38.21
CA ALA A 3 -15.34 32.00 36.84
C ALA A 3 -14.29 30.94 36.48
N ARG A 4 -14.57 30.12 35.45
CA ARG A 4 -13.58 29.20 34.90
C ARG A 4 -12.44 30.03 34.32
N LYS A 5 -11.30 30.08 35.01
CA LYS A 5 -10.06 30.61 34.44
C LYS A 5 -9.64 29.69 33.30
N GLU A 6 -9.76 30.16 32.06
CA GLU A 6 -9.31 29.41 30.89
C GLU A 6 -7.79 29.52 30.75
N PHE A 7 -7.09 28.41 30.94
CA PHE A 7 -5.64 28.36 30.73
C PHE A 7 -5.33 28.06 29.26
N PRO A 8 -4.33 28.73 28.66
CA PRO A 8 -4.00 28.53 27.25
C PRO A 8 -3.44 27.12 26.98
N VAL A 9 -3.79 26.57 25.82
CA VAL A 9 -3.31 25.27 25.36
C VAL A 9 -1.92 25.42 24.73
N LYS A 10 -0.92 24.73 25.28
CA LYS A 10 0.46 24.68 24.78
C LYS A 10 0.64 23.48 23.85
N VAL A 11 1.14 23.71 22.64
CA VAL A 11 1.44 22.63 21.67
C VAL A 11 2.94 22.34 21.68
N ARG A 12 3.32 21.06 21.70
CA ARG A 12 4.72 20.61 21.64
C ARG A 12 4.88 19.48 20.62
N ARG A 13 5.98 19.49 19.87
CA ARG A 13 6.39 18.38 18.99
C ARG A 13 7.36 17.47 19.75
N VAL A 14 7.08 16.18 19.80
CA VAL A 14 7.84 15.18 20.57
C VAL A 14 8.13 13.97 19.69
N ALA A 15 9.38 13.50 19.70
CA ALA A 15 9.77 12.26 19.03
C ALA A 15 9.49 11.06 19.94
N VAL A 16 8.64 10.14 19.47
CA VAL A 16 8.24 8.91 20.20
C VAL A 16 8.84 7.70 19.50
N THR A 17 9.74 7.02 20.20
CA THR A 17 10.45 5.84 19.68
C THR A 17 9.57 4.59 19.72
N ASN A 18 9.48 3.89 18.58
CA ASN A 18 8.92 2.53 18.55
C ASN A 18 10.01 1.53 18.97
N LYS A 19 9.86 0.93 20.15
CA LYS A 19 10.83 -0.02 20.72
C LYS A 19 11.12 -1.24 19.83
N LYS A 20 10.19 -1.64 18.97
CA LYS A 20 10.36 -2.82 18.10
C LYS A 20 11.17 -2.54 16.84
N THR A 21 11.13 -1.31 16.33
CA THR A 21 11.67 -0.97 15.00
C THR A 21 12.73 0.13 15.04
N GLY A 22 13.02 0.70 16.21
CA GLY A 22 13.93 1.85 16.37
C GLY A 22 13.42 3.18 15.80
N VAL A 23 12.47 3.15 14.85
CA VAL A 23 11.85 4.33 14.21
C VAL A 23 11.19 5.25 15.24
N LYS A 24 11.51 6.54 15.17
CA LYS A 24 10.89 7.59 15.98
C LYS A 24 9.80 8.29 15.17
N TYR A 25 8.59 8.37 15.72
CA TYR A 25 7.48 9.12 15.10
C TYR A 25 7.34 10.48 15.78
N ILE A 26 7.03 11.51 14.99
CA ILE A 26 6.80 12.86 15.53
C ILE A 26 5.32 12.99 15.92
N GLU A 27 5.10 13.29 17.20
CA GLU A 27 3.79 13.55 17.79
C GLU A 27 3.65 15.02 18.17
N GLU A 28 2.53 15.64 17.79
CA GLU A 28 2.08 16.90 18.35
C GLU A 28 1.18 16.64 19.56
N ARG A 29 1.62 17.17 20.70
CA ARG A 29 0.95 17.02 21.99
C ARG A 29 0.42 18.37 22.44
N ARG A 30 -0.86 18.41 22.81
CA ARG A 30 -1.53 19.59 23.36
C ARG A 30 -1.63 19.46 24.87
N TYR A 31 -1.15 20.47 25.57
CA TYR A 31 -1.12 20.51 27.03
C TYR A 31 -1.92 21.69 27.54
N GLN A 32 -2.65 21.50 28.63
CA GLN A 32 -3.33 22.60 29.32
C GLN A 32 -3.02 22.50 30.81
N TYR A 33 -2.80 23.65 31.44
CA TYR A 33 -2.58 23.71 32.88
C TYR A 33 -3.85 23.34 33.62
N ASP A 34 -3.77 22.36 34.52
CA ASP A 34 -4.86 21.99 35.41
C ASP A 34 -4.56 22.57 36.81
N PRO A 35 -5.30 23.60 37.26
CA PRO A 35 -5.05 24.25 38.54
C PRO A 35 -5.34 23.34 39.74
N ALA A 36 -6.19 22.31 39.58
CA ALA A 36 -6.47 21.36 40.66
C ALA A 36 -5.28 20.41 40.90
N LYS A 37 -4.55 20.08 39.83
CA LYS A 37 -3.40 19.17 39.87
C LYS A 37 -2.07 19.89 40.01
N GLY A 38 -2.00 21.18 39.69
CA GLY A 38 -0.80 22.00 39.80
C GLY A 38 0.21 21.83 38.65
N TYR A 39 -0.14 21.09 37.59
CA TYR A 39 0.74 20.84 36.43
C TYR A 39 -0.02 20.79 35.10
N ASN A 40 0.74 20.81 34.00
CA ASN A 40 0.17 20.74 32.65
C ASN A 40 -0.25 19.31 32.31
N VAL A 41 -1.53 19.11 32.03
CA VAL A 41 -2.11 17.82 31.63
C VAL A 41 -2.13 17.72 30.11
N LEU A 42 -1.85 16.52 29.59
CA LEU A 42 -1.95 16.21 28.16
C LEU A 42 -3.43 16.09 27.78
N LEU A 43 -3.90 16.93 26.87
CA LEU A 43 -5.26 16.87 26.31
C LEU A 43 -5.37 15.90 25.14
N SER A 44 -4.44 16.00 24.19
CA SER A 44 -4.48 15.19 22.96
C SER A 44 -3.09 14.97 22.41
N SER A 45 -2.85 13.80 21.83
CA SER A 45 -1.67 13.52 21.00
C SER A 45 -2.10 13.14 19.59
N ARG A 46 -1.41 13.67 18.58
CA ARG A 46 -1.59 13.32 17.17
C ARG A 46 -0.24 13.09 16.53
N ARG A 47 -0.10 12.03 15.73
CA ARG A 47 1.06 11.87 14.84
C ARG A 47 0.97 12.85 13.68
N THR A 48 2.04 13.60 13.44
CA THR A 48 2.13 14.56 12.33
C THR A 48 2.25 13.87 10.97
N GLY A 49 2.63 12.59 10.96
CA GLY A 49 2.97 11.86 9.75
C GLY A 49 4.43 12.03 9.35
N GLU A 50 5.28 12.52 10.24
CA GLU A 50 6.74 12.53 10.09
C GLU A 50 7.38 11.44 10.96
N LYS A 51 8.47 10.85 10.47
CA LYS A 51 9.25 9.83 11.17
C LYS A 51 10.75 10.07 10.98
N ILE A 52 11.54 9.55 11.89
CA ILE A 52 13.00 9.50 11.82
C ILE A 52 13.37 8.02 11.90
N LEU A 53 14.16 7.53 10.93
CA LEU A 53 14.58 6.14 10.91
C LEU A 53 15.65 5.88 11.98
N GLU A 54 15.89 4.62 12.28
CA GLU A 54 16.92 4.23 13.26
C GLU A 54 18.31 4.63 12.75
N GLY A 55 19.06 5.38 13.56
CA GLY A 55 20.38 5.91 13.19
C GLY A 55 20.37 7.22 12.40
N GLU A 56 19.21 7.69 11.93
CA GLU A 56 19.09 8.96 11.21
C GLU A 56 18.72 10.12 12.15
N THR A 57 19.10 11.33 11.76
CA THR A 57 18.67 12.59 12.38
C THR A 57 17.67 13.35 11.51
N VAL A 58 17.52 12.96 10.25
CA VAL A 58 16.66 13.62 9.26
C VAL A 58 15.21 13.12 9.39
N THR A 59 14.27 14.06 9.37
CA THR A 59 12.84 13.76 9.38
C THR A 59 12.33 13.44 7.98
N THR A 60 11.72 12.27 7.81
CA THR A 60 11.09 11.82 6.56
C THR A 60 9.57 11.75 6.69
N ARG A 61 8.84 12.08 5.62
CA ARG A 61 7.37 11.93 5.62
C ARG A 61 6.97 10.45 5.54
N CYS A 62 5.96 10.10 6.31
CA CYS A 62 5.30 8.80 6.20
C CYS A 62 4.62 8.70 4.84
N ARG A 63 4.70 7.50 4.25
CA ARG A 63 3.95 7.18 3.04
C ARG A 63 2.47 7.46 3.29
N PRO A 64 1.77 8.21 2.41
CA PRO A 64 0.33 8.40 2.55
C PRO A 64 -0.34 7.02 2.58
N LYS A 65 -1.32 6.85 3.47
CA LYS A 65 -2.19 5.68 3.39
C LYS A 65 -2.80 5.69 2.00
N LYS A 66 -2.67 4.59 1.26
CA LYS A 66 -3.47 4.40 0.04
C LYS A 66 -4.92 4.64 0.46
N LYS A 67 -5.59 5.61 -0.16
CA LYS A 67 -7.05 5.69 -0.05
C LYS A 67 -7.56 4.29 -0.40
N PRO A 68 -8.51 3.71 0.35
CA PRO A 68 -9.27 2.61 -0.23
C PRO A 68 -9.77 3.16 -1.56
N ALA A 69 -9.42 2.52 -2.66
CA ALA A 69 -9.97 2.90 -3.95
C ALA A 69 -11.48 2.96 -3.72
N GLU A 70 -12.11 4.11 -3.94
CA GLU A 70 -13.55 4.14 -4.24
C GLU A 70 -13.77 2.99 -5.18
N ALA A 71 -14.60 2.02 -4.75
CA ALA A 71 -14.75 0.71 -5.35
C ALA A 71 -14.72 0.84 -6.87
N ALA A 72 -13.54 0.68 -7.46
CA ALA A 72 -13.36 0.67 -8.89
C ALA A 72 -14.04 -0.62 -9.25
N GLN A 73 -15.30 -0.49 -9.68
CA GLN A 73 -16.29 -1.55 -9.88
C GLN A 73 -15.55 -2.85 -10.10
N THR A 74 -15.36 -3.58 -9.00
CA THR A 74 -14.74 -4.89 -9.08
C THR A 74 -15.82 -5.71 -9.72
N ALA A 75 -15.82 -5.77 -11.05
CA ALA A 75 -16.41 -6.87 -11.77
C ALA A 75 -16.03 -8.11 -10.96
N GLU A 76 -17.00 -8.92 -10.56
CA GLU A 76 -16.74 -10.10 -9.74
C GLU A 76 -15.83 -11.03 -10.53
N LEU A 77 -14.52 -10.84 -10.38
CA LEU A 77 -13.51 -11.59 -11.09
C LEU A 77 -13.43 -12.94 -10.37
N SER A 78 -14.23 -13.89 -10.86
CA SER A 78 -14.15 -15.27 -10.41
C SER A 78 -12.92 -15.93 -11.04
N ALA A 79 -11.93 -16.28 -10.22
CA ALA A 79 -10.80 -17.09 -10.65
C ALA A 79 -11.00 -18.54 -10.21
N LYS A 80 -10.96 -19.48 -11.16
CA LYS A 80 -11.02 -20.92 -10.88
C LYS A 80 -9.68 -21.57 -11.23
N ARG A 81 -9.12 -22.34 -10.29
CA ARG A 81 -7.97 -23.21 -10.58
C ARG A 81 -8.46 -24.48 -11.25
N THR A 82 -7.98 -24.73 -12.47
CA THR A 82 -8.23 -25.97 -13.21
C THR A 82 -6.93 -26.75 -13.34
N ARG A 83 -7.02 -28.08 -13.27
CA ARG A 83 -5.90 -28.96 -13.62
C ARG A 83 -5.98 -29.23 -15.11
N VAL A 84 -4.89 -29.01 -15.83
CA VAL A 84 -4.82 -29.14 -17.29
C VAL A 84 -3.52 -29.88 -17.65
N GLY A 85 -3.51 -30.61 -18.75
CA GLY A 85 -2.33 -31.34 -19.23
C GLY A 85 -1.22 -30.39 -19.68
N ALA A 86 0.03 -30.86 -19.65
CA ALA A 86 1.19 -30.06 -20.03
C ALA A 86 1.13 -29.56 -21.48
N LEU A 87 0.63 -30.39 -22.41
CA LEU A 87 0.50 -30.01 -23.82
C LEU A 87 -0.54 -28.91 -24.05
N ASP A 88 -1.64 -28.92 -23.30
CA ASP A 88 -2.70 -27.92 -23.41
C ASP A 88 -2.19 -26.54 -22.94
N LEU A 89 -1.34 -26.51 -21.92
CA LEU A 89 -0.69 -25.29 -21.46
C LEU A 89 0.22 -24.70 -22.55
N ILE A 90 1.00 -25.55 -23.22
CA ILE A 90 1.89 -25.14 -24.31
C ILE A 90 1.08 -24.64 -25.50
N ARG A 91 0.00 -25.35 -25.88
CA ARG A 91 -0.89 -24.93 -26.97
C ARG A 91 -1.53 -23.57 -26.66
N HIS A 92 -2.09 -23.39 -25.46
CA HIS A 92 -2.68 -22.13 -25.05
C HIS A 92 -1.65 -20.99 -25.07
N ALA A 93 -0.45 -21.22 -24.54
CA ALA A 93 0.62 -20.22 -24.57
C ALA A 93 1.00 -19.83 -26.02
N GLY A 94 1.10 -20.82 -26.92
CA GLY A 94 1.37 -20.58 -28.35
C GLY A 94 0.27 -19.80 -29.06
N ALA A 95 -1.00 -20.08 -28.75
CA ALA A 95 -2.15 -19.36 -29.29
C ALA A 95 -2.21 -17.90 -28.79
N VAL A 96 -2.04 -17.67 -27.48
CA VAL A 96 -2.04 -16.32 -26.89
C VAL A 96 -0.85 -15.49 -27.40
N ALA A 97 0.31 -16.12 -27.60
CA ALA A 97 1.48 -15.47 -28.16
C ALA A 97 1.38 -15.24 -29.69
N GLY A 98 0.34 -15.73 -30.35
CA GLY A 98 0.16 -15.60 -31.81
C GLY A 98 1.19 -16.36 -32.64
N LEU A 99 1.82 -17.39 -32.07
CA LEU A 99 2.82 -18.20 -32.76
C LEU A 99 2.18 -19.01 -33.88
N GLU A 100 1.03 -19.64 -33.61
CA GLU A 100 0.30 -20.43 -34.61
C GLU A 100 -0.14 -19.57 -35.81
N SER A 101 -0.65 -18.36 -35.57
CA SER A 101 -0.99 -17.41 -36.62
C SER A 101 0.23 -16.95 -37.42
N SER A 102 1.37 -16.74 -36.76
CA SER A 102 2.61 -16.33 -37.43
C SER A 102 3.14 -17.44 -38.34
N VAL A 103 3.11 -18.69 -37.88
CA VAL A 103 3.53 -19.86 -38.67
C VAL A 103 2.59 -20.07 -39.87
N ARG A 104 1.27 -19.98 -39.68
CA ARG A 104 0.29 -20.10 -40.78
C ARG A 104 0.44 -18.98 -41.81
N ARG A 105 0.77 -17.77 -41.38
CA ARG A 105 1.07 -16.65 -42.28
C ARG A 105 2.36 -16.87 -43.08
N ALA A 106 3.39 -17.44 -42.46
CA ALA A 106 4.66 -17.74 -43.12
C ALA A 106 4.54 -18.91 -44.10
N TYR A 107 3.70 -19.90 -43.79
CA TYR A 107 3.46 -21.09 -44.61
C TYR A 107 1.97 -21.23 -44.97
N PRO A 108 1.46 -20.40 -45.90
CA PRO A 108 0.04 -20.36 -46.24
C PRO A 108 -0.46 -21.65 -46.91
N ASN A 109 0.43 -22.33 -47.63
CA ASN A 109 0.14 -23.60 -48.29
C ASN A 109 0.41 -24.82 -47.38
N GLY A 110 0.48 -24.60 -46.07
CA GLY A 110 0.80 -25.63 -45.09
C GLY A 110 2.28 -26.04 -45.05
N GLY A 111 2.63 -26.80 -44.01
CA GLY A 111 3.96 -27.38 -43.83
C GLY A 111 4.23 -28.54 -44.80
N THR A 112 5.47 -29.01 -44.86
CA THR A 112 5.85 -30.20 -45.65
C THR A 112 5.01 -31.42 -45.29
N SER A 113 4.67 -31.61 -44.02
CA SER A 113 3.80 -32.69 -43.55
C SER A 113 2.36 -32.60 -44.07
N GLU A 114 1.79 -31.40 -44.19
CA GLU A 114 0.44 -31.20 -44.71
C GLU A 114 0.38 -31.43 -46.22
N LYS A 115 1.45 -31.08 -46.95
CA LYS A 115 1.59 -31.36 -48.39
C LYS A 115 1.81 -32.83 -48.72
N LEU A 116 2.27 -33.63 -47.77
CA LEU A 116 2.46 -35.08 -47.94
C LEU A 116 1.15 -35.87 -47.76
N LEU A 117 0.13 -35.26 -47.16
CA LEU A 117 -1.17 -35.86 -46.88
C LEU A 117 -2.28 -35.36 -47.82
N SER A 118 -1.97 -34.40 -48.71
CA SER A 118 -2.83 -33.89 -49.79
C SER A 118 -2.57 -34.62 -51.10
#